data_AF-A0A1Z5HBF7-F1
#
_entry.id   AF-A0A1Z5HBF7-F1
#
_cell.length_a   1.000
_cell.length_b   1.000
_cell.length_c   1.000
_cell.angle_alpha   90.00
_cell.angle_beta   90.00
_cell.angle_gamma   90.00
#
_symmetry.space_group_name_H-M   'P 1'
#
loop_
_entity.id
_entity.type
_entity.pdbx_description
1 polymer ?
#
loop_
_entity_poly.entity_id
_entity_poly.type
_entity_poly.pdbx_seq_one_letter_code
_entity_poly.pdbx_strand_id
1 'polypeptide(L)'
;MKYLNYLEVPVQVEDYSTRYPELGSLKQKDYKVSTDGFGGLADIDKLRHINITFYCEGAGVLEYVVRGKTDIEREISFLHFKRLTSKTLRIPGHKKDDALKFLVDRKIPVRLRFEVDYENSLIKVIINNYSQFSIFTESWKAEEIDHDFLDMVTRYLLRQDSEFIKPEMSDEARKALRKKLAAIKRSERRFF
;
A
#
# COMPACT_ATOMS: atom_id res chain seq x y z
N MET A 1 -25.65 8.98 21.26
CA MET A 1 -24.36 8.86 20.57
C MET A 1 -24.53 7.94 19.36
N LYS A 2 -24.64 8.49 18.16
CA LYS A 2 -24.68 7.75 16.89
C LYS A 2 -23.65 8.45 15.99
N TYR A 3 -22.43 7.95 15.92
CA TYR A 3 -21.43 8.54 15.02
C TYR A 3 -20.61 7.44 14.35
N LEU A 4 -20.59 7.53 13.01
CA LEU A 4 -19.78 6.80 12.04
C LEU A 4 -19.84 5.26 12.06
N ASN A 5 -20.95 4.72 11.58
CA ASN A 5 -20.92 3.44 10.86
C ASN A 5 -21.79 3.60 9.62
N TYR A 6 -21.46 2.86 8.57
CA TYR A 6 -22.13 2.81 7.26
C TYR A 6 -21.58 3.78 6.22
N LEU A 7 -20.56 3.32 5.50
CA LEU A 7 -20.51 3.57 4.06
C LEU A 7 -21.71 2.83 3.47
N GLU A 8 -22.69 3.57 2.94
CA GLU A 8 -23.93 3.00 2.39
C GLU A 8 -23.71 2.10 1.17
N VAL A 9 -22.55 2.22 0.51
CA VAL A 9 -22.17 1.42 -0.66
C VAL A 9 -20.83 0.73 -0.40
N PRO A 10 -20.74 -0.61 -0.51
CA PRO A 10 -19.47 -1.31 -0.40
C PRO A 10 -18.56 -0.87 -1.56
N VAL A 11 -17.45 -0.20 -1.23
CA VAL A 11 -16.48 0.26 -2.22
C VAL A 11 -15.85 -0.95 -2.89
N GLN A 12 -16.13 -1.12 -4.18
CA GLN A 12 -15.56 -2.19 -4.99
C GLN A 12 -14.20 -1.80 -5.53
N VAL A 13 -13.34 -2.80 -5.64
CA VAL A 13 -11.97 -2.69 -6.09
C VAL A 13 -11.79 -3.70 -7.19
N GLU A 14 -11.88 -3.22 -8.42
CA GLU A 14 -11.61 -4.00 -9.62
C GLU A 14 -10.12 -3.97 -9.93
N ASP A 15 -9.61 -5.05 -10.51
CA ASP A 15 -8.25 -5.17 -11.06
C ASP A 15 -7.14 -4.65 -10.12
N TYR A 16 -7.21 -5.04 -8.83
CA TYR A 16 -6.28 -4.56 -7.81
C TYR A 16 -4.80 -4.73 -8.20
N SER A 17 -4.48 -5.85 -8.87
CA SER A 17 -3.13 -6.16 -9.30
C SER A 17 -3.05 -6.74 -10.70
N THR A 18 -2.19 -6.19 -11.55
CA THR A 18 -1.77 -6.77 -12.82
C THR A 18 -0.88 -7.99 -12.64
N ARG A 19 -0.17 -8.08 -11.50
CA ARG A 19 0.61 -9.27 -11.13
C ARG A 19 -0.30 -10.46 -10.80
N TYR A 20 -1.47 -10.19 -10.22
CA TYR A 20 -2.45 -11.22 -9.86
C TYR A 20 -3.86 -10.80 -10.31
N PRO A 21 -4.15 -10.88 -11.62
CA PRO A 21 -5.46 -10.47 -12.16
C PRO A 21 -6.60 -11.32 -11.58
N GLU A 22 -6.30 -12.56 -11.21
CA GLU A 22 -7.21 -13.53 -10.57
C GLU A 22 -7.67 -13.11 -9.16
N LEU A 23 -7.07 -12.07 -8.58
CA LEU A 23 -7.61 -11.43 -7.38
C LEU A 23 -9.01 -10.86 -7.62
N GLY A 24 -9.39 -10.57 -8.87
CA GLY A 24 -10.72 -10.11 -9.29
C GLY A 24 -11.24 -8.94 -8.46
N SER A 25 -12.57 -8.83 -8.39
CA SER A 25 -13.22 -7.78 -7.60
C SER A 25 -13.09 -8.04 -6.10
N LEU A 26 -12.58 -7.05 -5.37
CA LEU A 26 -12.50 -7.02 -3.91
C LEU A 26 -13.44 -5.95 -3.36
N LYS A 27 -13.78 -6.02 -2.07
CA LYS A 27 -14.59 -5.01 -1.38
C LYS A 27 -13.84 -4.47 -0.17
N GLN A 28 -13.89 -3.16 0.04
CA GLN A 28 -13.33 -2.58 1.25
C GLN A 28 -14.19 -2.92 2.48
N LYS A 29 -13.56 -3.40 3.54
CA LYS A 29 -14.22 -3.80 4.79
C LYS A 29 -13.36 -3.50 6.02
N ASP A 30 -14.00 -3.51 7.18
CA ASP A 30 -13.39 -3.46 8.50
C ASP A 30 -12.46 -2.26 8.72
N TYR A 31 -12.94 -1.06 8.39
CA TYR A 31 -12.22 0.17 8.68
C TYR A 31 -12.01 0.31 10.19
N LYS A 32 -10.76 0.58 10.57
CA LYS A 32 -10.33 0.82 11.94
C LYS A 32 -9.39 2.00 11.96
N VAL A 33 -9.60 2.88 12.93
CA VAL A 33 -8.69 3.99 13.22
C VAL A 33 -8.01 3.69 14.55
N SER A 34 -6.69 3.85 14.62
CA SER A 34 -5.93 3.72 15.85
C SER A 34 -4.87 4.83 15.95
N THR A 35 -4.64 5.31 17.16
CA THR A 35 -3.61 6.29 17.48
C THR A 35 -2.51 5.65 18.34
N ASP A 36 -1.54 6.45 18.77
CA ASP A 36 -0.49 6.04 19.71
C ASP A 36 -0.94 5.93 21.17
N GLY A 37 -2.18 6.33 21.48
CA GLY A 37 -2.76 6.24 22.81
C GLY A 37 -2.96 4.79 23.27
N PHE A 38 -2.36 4.41 24.40
CA PHE A 38 -2.66 3.17 25.10
C PHE A 38 -4.01 3.29 25.81
N GLY A 39 -4.95 2.39 25.55
CA GLY A 39 -6.23 2.33 26.30
C GLY A 39 -7.35 3.26 25.83
N GLY A 40 -7.25 3.85 24.63
CA GLY A 40 -8.40 4.50 23.97
C GLY A 40 -8.58 6.00 24.22
N LEU A 41 -7.63 6.67 24.90
CA LEU A 41 -7.58 8.13 24.99
C LEU A 41 -6.22 8.61 24.46
N ALA A 42 -6.22 9.15 23.24
CA ALA A 42 -5.04 9.81 22.70
C ALA A 42 -4.88 11.17 23.38
N ASP A 43 -3.69 11.44 23.91
CA ASP A 43 -3.32 12.79 24.32
C ASP A 43 -3.03 13.58 23.04
N ILE A 44 -3.92 14.51 22.68
CA ILE A 44 -3.85 15.27 21.43
C ILE A 44 -2.52 16.03 21.34
N ASP A 45 -2.02 16.52 22.47
CA ASP A 45 -0.76 17.28 22.55
C ASP A 45 0.48 16.39 22.35
N LYS A 46 0.31 15.07 22.39
CA LYS A 46 1.39 14.08 22.23
C LYS A 46 1.16 13.12 21.06
N LEU A 47 0.12 13.34 20.26
CA LEU A 47 -0.23 12.45 19.16
C LEU A 47 0.88 12.40 18.12
N ARG A 48 1.58 11.27 18.02
CA ARG A 48 2.68 11.05 17.08
C ARG A 48 2.23 10.38 15.81
N HIS A 49 1.22 9.52 15.89
CA HIS A 49 0.75 8.81 14.72
C HIS A 49 -0.74 8.48 14.75
N ILE A 50 -1.34 8.53 13.58
CA ILE A 50 -2.69 8.06 13.30
C ILE A 50 -2.58 6.96 12.25
N ASN A 51 -3.22 5.81 12.49
CA ASN A 51 -3.31 4.73 11.53
C ASN A 51 -4.77 4.51 11.15
N ILE A 52 -5.02 4.39 9.86
CA ILE A 52 -6.28 3.93 9.30
C ILE A 52 -5.98 2.61 8.59
N THR A 53 -6.71 1.56 8.96
CA THR A 53 -6.56 0.23 8.36
C THR A 53 -7.90 -0.28 7.88
N PHE A 54 -7.90 -0.94 6.74
CA PHE A 54 -9.04 -1.68 6.22
C PHE A 54 -8.53 -2.85 5.37
N TYR A 55 -9.43 -3.73 4.94
CA TYR A 55 -9.11 -4.81 4.02
C TYR A 55 -9.82 -4.63 2.69
N CYS A 56 -9.12 -4.91 1.59
CA CYS A 56 -9.77 -5.24 0.32
C CYS A 56 -9.96 -6.76 0.28
N GLU A 57 -11.20 -7.21 0.41
CA GLU A 57 -11.54 -8.63 0.59
C GLU A 57 -12.46 -9.16 -0.52
N GLY A 58 -12.09 -10.29 -1.10
CA GLY A 58 -12.86 -11.07 -2.07
C GLY A 58 -13.13 -12.48 -1.55
N ALA A 59 -14.01 -13.22 -2.23
CA ALA A 59 -14.34 -14.59 -1.84
C ALA A 59 -13.28 -15.59 -2.31
N GLY A 60 -12.96 -16.57 -1.46
CA GLY A 60 -12.06 -17.68 -1.79
C GLY A 60 -10.58 -17.36 -1.65
N VAL A 61 -9.75 -18.24 -2.23
CA VAL A 61 -8.30 -18.16 -2.21
C VAL A 61 -7.77 -18.04 -3.64
N LEU A 62 -6.69 -17.28 -3.81
CA LEU A 62 -5.91 -17.21 -5.03
C LEU A 62 -4.91 -18.36 -5.03
N GLU A 63 -4.90 -19.17 -6.07
CA GLU A 63 -4.03 -20.34 -6.18
C GLU A 63 -3.14 -20.26 -7.42
N TYR A 64 -1.83 -20.38 -7.24
CA TYR A 64 -0.87 -20.38 -8.34
C TYR A 64 0.38 -21.20 -7.99
N VAL A 65 1.18 -21.52 -8.99
CA VAL A 65 2.41 -22.30 -8.83
C VAL A 65 3.61 -21.41 -9.12
N VAL A 66 4.61 -21.44 -8.22
CA VAL A 66 5.92 -20.82 -8.44
C VAL A 66 6.97 -21.91 -8.54
N ARG A 67 7.84 -21.79 -9.54
CA ARG A 67 8.91 -22.75 -9.83
C ARG A 67 10.27 -22.07 -9.65
N GLY A 68 11.24 -22.84 -9.18
CA GLY A 68 12.59 -22.38 -8.89
C GLY A 68 12.75 -21.82 -7.48
N LYS A 69 13.81 -22.26 -6.79
CA LYS A 69 14.10 -21.91 -5.40
C LYS A 69 14.14 -20.41 -5.15
N THR A 70 14.86 -19.67 -5.98
CA THR A 70 15.03 -18.21 -5.84
C THR A 70 13.69 -17.48 -5.95
N ASP A 71 12.84 -17.88 -6.89
CA ASP A 71 11.56 -17.21 -7.11
C ASP A 71 10.55 -17.57 -6.02
N ILE A 72 10.59 -18.81 -5.50
CA ILE A 72 9.84 -19.20 -4.31
C ILE A 72 10.21 -18.33 -3.10
N GLU A 73 11.51 -18.13 -2.84
CA GLU A 73 11.98 -17.30 -1.71
C GLU A 73 11.59 -15.83 -1.88
N ARG A 74 11.68 -15.29 -3.11
CA ARG A 74 11.21 -13.95 -3.44
C ARG A 74 9.70 -13.80 -3.23
N GLU A 75 8.94 -14.81 -3.64
CA GLU A 75 7.48 -14.81 -3.48
C GLU A 75 7.09 -14.81 -2.00
N ILE A 76 7.69 -15.69 -1.20
CA ILE A 76 7.47 -15.74 0.26
C ILE A 76 7.80 -14.39 0.90
N SER A 77 8.96 -13.82 0.54
CA SER A 77 9.40 -12.52 1.06
C SER A 77 8.42 -11.40 0.69
N PHE A 78 7.94 -11.41 -0.56
CA PHE A 78 6.94 -10.46 -1.04
C PHE A 78 5.62 -10.58 -0.25
N LEU A 79 5.05 -11.78 -0.14
CA LEU A 79 3.78 -12.01 0.57
C LEU A 79 3.90 -11.61 2.05
N HIS A 80 5.01 -11.96 2.70
CA HIS A 80 5.30 -11.59 4.08
C HIS A 80 5.40 -10.06 4.24
N PHE A 81 6.18 -9.39 3.37
CA PHE A 81 6.34 -7.94 3.40
C PHE A 81 5.01 -7.20 3.18
N LYS A 82 4.16 -7.71 2.28
CA LYS A 82 2.82 -7.17 2.01
C LYS A 82 1.76 -7.61 3.03
N ARG A 83 2.15 -8.41 4.02
CA ARG A 83 1.29 -8.96 5.09
C ARG A 83 0.10 -9.74 4.55
N LEU A 84 0.30 -10.47 3.46
CA LEU A 84 -0.70 -11.33 2.87
C LEU A 84 -0.66 -12.70 3.54
N THR A 85 -1.83 -13.15 4.02
CA THR A 85 -1.96 -14.49 4.56
C THR A 85 -1.87 -15.50 3.43
N SER A 86 -0.93 -16.44 3.55
CA SER A 86 -0.73 -17.47 2.54
C SER A 86 -0.30 -18.80 3.15
N LYS A 87 -0.56 -19.87 2.40
CA LYS A 87 -0.09 -21.23 2.66
C LYS A 87 0.62 -21.77 1.43
N THR A 88 1.60 -22.65 1.64
CA THR A 88 2.28 -23.34 0.55
C THR A 88 2.03 -24.84 0.64
N LEU A 89 1.77 -25.46 -0.52
CA LEU A 89 1.61 -26.89 -0.69
C LEU A 89 2.70 -27.42 -1.61
N ARG A 90 3.17 -28.64 -1.32
CA ARG A 90 4.09 -29.35 -2.21
C ARG A 90 3.32 -29.87 -3.42
N ILE A 91 4.00 -29.87 -4.57
CA ILE A 91 3.47 -30.47 -5.79
C ILE A 91 4.05 -31.90 -5.90
N PRO A 92 3.20 -32.94 -6.05
CA PRO A 92 3.68 -34.31 -6.26
C PRO A 92 4.66 -34.39 -7.43
N GLY A 93 5.72 -35.18 -7.28
CA GLY A 93 6.76 -35.35 -8.30
C GLY A 93 7.83 -34.25 -8.34
N HIS A 94 7.68 -33.16 -7.57
CA HIS A 94 8.69 -32.11 -7.46
C HIS A 94 9.42 -32.14 -6.11
N LYS A 95 10.71 -31.79 -6.11
CA LYS A 95 11.44 -31.50 -4.87
C LYS A 95 10.90 -30.21 -4.25
N LYS A 96 11.00 -30.11 -2.93
CA LYS A 96 10.47 -28.99 -2.11
C LYS A 96 10.95 -27.60 -2.57
N ASP A 97 12.14 -27.54 -3.13
CA ASP A 97 12.82 -26.31 -3.55
C ASP A 97 12.64 -26.02 -5.06
N ASP A 98 11.95 -26.91 -5.78
CA ASP A 98 11.82 -26.83 -7.25
C ASP A 98 10.46 -26.25 -7.67
N ALA A 99 9.39 -26.57 -6.96
CA ALA A 99 8.08 -25.98 -7.19
C ALA A 99 7.17 -26.05 -5.96
N LEU A 100 6.45 -24.96 -5.69
CA LEU A 100 5.41 -24.89 -4.65
C LEU A 100 4.12 -24.30 -5.20
N LYS A 101 2.98 -24.82 -4.73
CA LYS A 101 1.66 -24.21 -4.94
C LYS A 101 1.38 -23.26 -3.80
N PHE A 102 1.09 -22.00 -4.12
CA PHE A 102 0.69 -20.96 -3.18
C PHE A 102 -0.82 -20.87 -3.13
N LEU A 103 -1.36 -20.74 -1.92
CA LEU A 103 -2.75 -20.42 -1.65
C LEU A 103 -2.76 -19.14 -0.83
N VAL A 104 -3.14 -18.03 -1.47
CA VAL A 104 -3.14 -16.69 -0.88
C VAL A 104 -4.57 -16.28 -0.62
N ASP A 105 -4.88 -15.87 0.60
CA ASP A 105 -6.23 -15.35 0.90
C ASP A 105 -6.47 -14.08 0.07
N ARG A 106 -7.66 -13.94 -0.52
CA ARG A 106 -8.07 -12.72 -1.23
C ARG A 106 -8.43 -11.62 -0.23
N LYS A 107 -7.52 -11.32 0.69
CA LYS A 107 -7.68 -10.36 1.79
C LYS A 107 -6.43 -9.51 1.91
N ILE A 108 -6.48 -8.30 1.36
CA ILE A 108 -5.32 -7.40 1.26
C ILE A 108 -5.44 -6.32 2.34
N PRO A 109 -4.51 -6.25 3.31
CA PRO A 109 -4.54 -5.22 4.33
C PRO A 109 -4.03 -3.90 3.75
N VAL A 110 -4.87 -2.87 3.72
CA VAL A 110 -4.44 -1.51 3.38
C VAL A 110 -4.22 -0.73 4.66
N ARG A 111 -3.10 -0.01 4.74
CA ARG A 111 -2.74 0.79 5.92
C ARG A 111 -2.28 2.17 5.49
N LEU A 112 -3.06 3.17 5.83
CA LEU A 112 -2.69 4.58 5.78
C LEU A 112 -2.17 4.99 7.16
N ARG A 113 -1.01 5.63 7.22
CA ARG A 113 -0.39 6.13 8.44
C ARG A 113 -0.01 7.59 8.26
N PHE A 114 -0.40 8.40 9.23
CA PHE A 114 0.13 9.74 9.46
C PHE A 114 1.14 9.65 10.60
N GLU A 115 2.32 10.19 10.41
CA GLU A 115 3.42 10.13 11.37
C GLU A 115 4.11 11.49 11.45
N VAL A 116 4.24 12.03 12.65
CA VAL A 116 4.94 13.30 12.88
C VAL A 116 6.45 13.06 12.77
N ASP A 117 7.09 13.79 11.86
CA ASP A 117 8.54 13.95 11.77
C ASP A 117 8.94 15.23 12.52
N TYR A 118 9.30 15.06 13.80
CA TYR A 118 9.66 16.18 14.67
C TYR A 118 10.92 16.91 14.22
N GLU A 119 11.89 16.20 13.63
CA GLU A 119 13.17 16.81 13.25
C GLU A 119 12.97 17.82 12.12
N ASN A 120 12.10 17.50 11.17
CA ASN A 120 11.83 18.32 10.00
C ASN A 120 10.55 19.16 10.12
N SER A 121 9.79 19.01 11.22
CA SER A 121 8.46 19.62 11.41
C SER A 121 7.50 19.29 10.27
N LEU A 122 7.50 18.02 9.85
CA LEU A 122 6.66 17.50 8.76
C LEU A 122 5.70 16.44 9.27
N ILE A 123 4.63 16.22 8.51
CA ILE A 123 3.72 15.09 8.69
C ILE A 123 3.92 14.16 7.51
N LYS A 124 4.42 12.96 7.81
CA LYS A 124 4.65 11.91 6.83
C LYS A 124 3.41 11.06 6.67
N VAL A 125 2.96 10.93 5.43
CA VAL A 125 1.81 10.12 5.05
C VAL A 125 2.32 8.88 4.33
N ILE A 126 1.99 7.69 4.83
CA ILE A 126 2.43 6.41 4.25
C ILE A 126 1.20 5.54 3.99
N ILE A 127 0.99 5.11 2.75
CA ILE A 127 -0.05 4.13 2.40
C ILE A 127 0.61 2.85 1.92
N ASN A 128 0.43 1.76 2.69
CA ASN A 128 0.85 0.43 2.29
C ASN A 128 -0.28 -0.27 1.55
N ASN A 129 0.10 -1.07 0.53
CA ASN A 129 -0.85 -1.78 -0.33
C ASN A 129 -1.83 -0.81 -1.00
N TYR A 130 -1.29 0.31 -1.50
CA TYR A 130 -2.02 1.40 -2.14
C TYR A 130 -2.72 0.92 -3.44
N SER A 131 -1.94 0.77 -4.50
CA SER A 131 -2.35 0.24 -5.80
C SER A 131 -1.27 -0.72 -6.27
N GLN A 132 -1.60 -1.89 -6.83
CA GLN A 132 -0.60 -2.86 -7.27
C GLN A 132 0.36 -3.30 -6.14
N PHE A 133 -0.12 -3.37 -4.89
CA PHE A 133 0.70 -3.57 -3.70
C PHE A 133 1.80 -2.52 -3.48
N SER A 134 1.73 -1.35 -4.12
CA SER A 134 2.73 -0.30 -3.95
C SER A 134 2.67 0.32 -2.55
N ILE A 135 3.74 1.04 -2.21
CA ILE A 135 3.79 1.89 -1.03
C ILE A 135 3.82 3.33 -1.54
N PHE A 136 2.87 4.13 -1.08
CA PHE A 136 2.87 5.57 -1.27
C PHE A 136 3.49 6.22 -0.05
N THR A 137 4.31 7.24 -0.25
CA THR A 137 4.93 8.00 0.84
C THR A 137 5.14 9.44 0.40
N GLU A 138 4.55 10.38 1.12
CA GLU A 138 4.75 11.82 0.92
C GLU A 138 4.86 12.51 2.28
N SER A 139 5.54 13.65 2.32
CA SER A 139 5.68 14.47 3.53
C SER A 139 5.10 15.85 3.27
N TRP A 140 4.29 16.32 4.20
CA TRP A 140 3.56 17.57 4.12
C TRP A 140 3.91 18.46 5.31
N LYS A 141 3.86 19.77 5.14
CA LYS A 141 3.88 20.68 6.29
C LYS A 141 2.52 20.67 6.98
N ALA A 142 2.50 21.06 8.26
CA ALA A 142 1.27 21.09 9.03
C ALA A 142 0.21 22.03 8.42
N GLU A 143 0.64 23.14 7.82
CA GLU A 143 -0.26 24.12 7.21
C GLU A 143 -0.88 23.62 5.89
N GLU A 144 -0.29 22.60 5.27
CA GLU A 144 -0.78 22.01 4.00
C GLU A 144 -1.77 20.86 4.25
N ILE A 145 -1.95 20.44 5.50
CA ILE A 145 -2.99 19.47 5.90
C ILE A 145 -4.23 20.26 6.31
N ASP A 146 -4.97 20.71 5.29
CA ASP A 146 -6.22 21.45 5.44
C ASP A 146 -7.45 20.57 5.16
N HIS A 147 -8.63 21.20 5.09
CA HIS A 147 -9.86 20.48 4.77
C HIS A 147 -9.85 19.87 3.37
N ASP A 148 -9.23 20.51 2.39
CA ASP A 148 -9.17 19.99 1.01
C ASP A 148 -8.31 18.72 0.94
N PHE A 149 -7.19 18.69 1.66
CA PHE A 149 -6.39 17.49 1.83
C PHE A 149 -7.19 16.35 2.48
N LEU A 150 -7.91 16.64 3.58
CA LEU A 150 -8.73 15.63 4.28
C LEU A 150 -9.87 15.10 3.41
N ASP A 151 -10.48 15.96 2.61
CA ASP A 151 -11.50 15.57 1.63
C ASP A 151 -10.91 14.65 0.56
N MET A 152 -9.73 14.98 0.03
CA MET A 152 -9.01 14.14 -0.93
C MET A 152 -8.67 12.76 -0.33
N VAL A 153 -8.19 12.72 0.91
CA VAL A 153 -7.97 11.46 1.64
C VAL A 153 -9.26 10.66 1.74
N THR A 154 -10.36 11.32 2.07
CA THR A 154 -11.68 10.70 2.19
C THR A 154 -12.14 10.14 0.85
N ARG A 155 -12.08 10.92 -0.24
CA ARG A 155 -12.44 10.48 -1.60
C ARG A 155 -11.63 9.27 -2.04
N TYR A 156 -10.34 9.24 -1.74
CA TYR A 156 -9.51 8.08 -2.04
C TYR A 156 -9.86 6.86 -1.18
N LEU A 157 -10.09 7.02 0.12
CA LEU A 157 -10.55 5.91 0.98
C LEU A 157 -11.87 5.33 0.46
N LEU A 158 -12.73 6.19 -0.08
CA LEU A 158 -13.97 5.83 -0.76
C LEU A 158 -13.79 5.35 -2.21
N ARG A 159 -12.56 5.39 -2.75
CA ARG A 159 -12.22 5.18 -4.17
C ARG A 159 -13.15 5.90 -5.15
N GLN A 160 -13.58 7.10 -4.78
CA GLN A 160 -14.13 8.05 -5.75
C GLN A 160 -13.03 8.49 -6.73
N ASP A 161 -11.80 8.56 -6.24
CA ASP A 161 -10.59 8.79 -7.03
C ASP A 161 -9.68 7.57 -6.99
N SER A 162 -9.13 7.17 -8.14
CA SER A 162 -8.18 6.05 -8.28
C SER A 162 -6.75 6.44 -7.86
N GLU A 163 -6.46 7.74 -7.78
CA GLU A 163 -5.17 8.32 -7.44
C GLU A 163 -5.36 9.28 -6.24
N PHE A 164 -4.73 8.98 -5.10
CA PHE A 164 -4.77 9.77 -3.87
C PHE A 164 -4.15 11.13 -4.11
N ILE A 165 -3.05 11.18 -4.87
CA ILE A 165 -2.37 12.41 -5.30
C ILE A 165 -1.74 12.10 -6.66
N LYS A 166 -2.06 12.88 -7.70
CA LYS A 166 -1.13 13.01 -8.83
C LYS A 166 0.02 13.86 -8.31
N PRO A 167 1.26 13.35 -8.22
CA PRO A 167 2.36 14.24 -7.95
C PRO A 167 2.41 15.22 -9.12
N GLU A 168 2.00 16.47 -8.91
CA GLU A 168 2.55 17.56 -9.68
C GLU A 168 4.03 17.61 -9.33
N MET A 169 4.80 16.72 -9.97
CA MET A 169 6.23 16.89 -10.05
C MET A 169 6.42 18.28 -10.65
N SER A 170 6.91 19.23 -9.85
CA SER A 170 7.28 20.53 -10.38
C SER A 170 8.18 20.30 -11.60
N ASP A 171 8.02 21.09 -12.65
CA ASP A 171 8.81 20.95 -13.87
C ASP A 171 10.32 20.99 -13.58
N GLU A 172 10.71 21.59 -12.47
CA GLU A 172 12.07 21.64 -11.92
C GLU A 172 12.52 20.28 -11.39
N ALA A 173 11.71 19.57 -10.59
CA ALA A 173 12.00 18.21 -10.14
C ALA A 173 12.08 17.23 -11.33
N ARG A 174 11.22 17.42 -12.34
CA ARG A 174 11.21 16.63 -13.57
C ARG A 174 12.44 16.90 -14.45
N LYS A 175 12.87 18.16 -14.55
CA LYS A 175 14.13 18.56 -15.20
C LYS A 175 15.36 18.03 -14.46
N ALA A 176 15.37 18.08 -13.14
CA ALA A 176 16.47 17.59 -12.32
C ALA A 176 16.65 16.06 -12.46
N LEU A 177 15.54 15.30 -12.45
CA LEU A 177 15.55 13.86 -12.70
C LEU A 177 16.03 13.51 -14.12
N ARG A 178 15.55 14.23 -15.15
CA ARG A 178 16.05 14.06 -16.53
C ARG A 178 17.55 14.37 -16.64
N LYS A 179 18.04 15.39 -15.93
CA LYS A 179 19.46 15.77 -15.93
C LYS A 179 20.32 14.71 -15.23
N LYS A 180 19.86 14.13 -14.12
CA LYS A 180 20.52 13.01 -13.44
C LYS A 180 20.57 11.75 -14.30
N LEU A 181 19.45 11.37 -14.94
CA LEU A 181 19.38 10.21 -15.83
C LEU A 181 20.26 10.37 -17.08
N ALA A 182 20.34 11.59 -17.64
CA ALA A 182 21.22 11.90 -18.76
C ALA A 182 22.71 11.84 -18.37
N ALA A 183 23.06 12.25 -17.15
CA ALA A 183 24.43 12.16 -16.65
C ALA A 183 24.86 10.69 -16.47
N ILE A 184 23.99 9.84 -15.92
CA ILE A 184 24.24 8.41 -15.74
C ILE A 184 24.42 7.70 -17.10
N LYS A 185 23.56 7.99 -18.08
CA LYS A 185 23.72 7.46 -19.45
C LYS A 185 25.02 7.92 -20.13
N ARG A 186 25.51 9.12 -19.82
CA ARG A 186 26.78 9.64 -20.36
C ARG A 186 27.99 9.01 -19.68
N SER A 187 27.92 8.71 -18.39
CA SER A 187 28.98 7.97 -17.72
C SER A 187 29.04 6.52 -18.22
N GLU A 188 27.90 5.83 -18.37
CA GLU A 188 27.88 4.45 -18.86
C GLU A 188 28.41 4.31 -20.29
N ARG A 189 28.13 5.28 -21.19
CA ARG A 189 28.72 5.31 -22.54
C ARG A 189 30.21 5.65 -22.61
N ARG A 190 30.83 6.05 -21.50
CA ARG A 190 32.28 6.33 -21.42
C ARG A 190 33.09 5.14 -20.89
N PHE A 191 32.41 4.11 -20.38
CA PHE A 191 33.01 2.89 -19.84
C PHE A 191 32.82 1.68 -20.77
N PHE A 192 32.30 1.88 -21.98
CA PHE A 192 32.28 0.92 -23.09
C PHE A 192 32.98 1.51 -24.31
#